data_AF-A0A9W6PQ83-F1
#
_entry.id   AF-A0A9W6PQ83-F1
#
_cell.length_a   1.000
_cell.length_b   1.000
_cell.length_c   1.000
_cell.angle_alpha   90.00
_cell.angle_beta   90.00
_cell.angle_gamma   90.00
#
_symmetry.space_group_name_H-M   'P 1'
#
loop_
_entity.id
_entity.type
_entity.pdbx_description
1 polymer ?
#
loop_
_entity_poly.entity_id
_entity_poly.type
_entity_poly.pdbx_seq_one_letter_code
_entity_poly.pdbx_strand_id
1 'polypeptide(L)'
;MVGFWRGRTAPRQATVAGALSCLMANGLLEIRYMAENGRVFQGVENLDPDEPSDNDPISRIAMISDICHSFPGALAEHRSHQRERVAAEAMKWRWKCSGTSARRWIRARLTDCDKDYRNEMYKIGIDLDGIGQG
;
A
#
# COMPACT_ATOMS: atom_id res chain seq x y z
N MET A 1 36.80 -24.94 16.24
CA MET A 1 36.12 -25.16 14.95
C MET A 1 34.67 -24.73 15.14
N VAL A 2 34.33 -23.50 14.75
CA VAL A 2 33.01 -22.90 15.01
C VAL A 2 32.26 -22.83 13.69
N GLY A 3 31.20 -23.63 13.56
CA GLY A 3 30.38 -23.72 12.35
C GLY A 3 29.58 -22.44 12.13
N PHE A 4 29.96 -21.69 11.11
CA PHE A 4 29.27 -20.49 10.65
C PHE A 4 28.02 -20.90 9.88
N TRP A 5 26.86 -20.91 10.55
CA TRP A 5 25.56 -21.07 9.89
C TRP A 5 25.25 -19.82 9.06
N ARG A 6 25.78 -19.74 7.84
CA ARG A 6 25.21 -18.89 6.78
C ARG A 6 23.85 -19.47 6.42
N GLY A 7 22.83 -19.02 7.14
CA GLY A 7 21.44 -19.11 6.67
C GLY A 7 21.36 -18.36 5.34
N ARG A 8 21.54 -19.09 4.22
CA ARG A 8 21.08 -18.64 2.91
C ARG A 8 19.56 -18.64 2.99
N THR A 9 18.96 -17.56 3.50
CA THR A 9 17.56 -17.27 3.23
C THR A 9 17.46 -17.15 1.72
N ALA A 10 16.82 -18.12 1.07
CA ALA A 10 16.45 -18.00 -0.33
C ALA A 10 15.76 -16.64 -0.51
N PRO A 11 16.02 -15.91 -1.62
CA PRO A 11 15.35 -14.65 -1.87
C PRO A 11 13.84 -14.88 -1.75
N ARG A 12 13.20 -14.14 -0.84
CA ARG A 12 11.77 -14.25 -0.60
C ARG A 12 11.09 -13.82 -1.88
N GLN A 13 10.48 -14.76 -2.59
CA GLN A 13 9.84 -14.48 -3.87
C GLN A 13 8.77 -13.39 -3.66
N ALA A 14 8.83 -12.33 -4.47
CA ALA A 14 7.80 -11.30 -4.46
C ALA A 14 6.44 -11.92 -4.79
N THR A 15 5.43 -11.59 -3.99
CA THR A 15 4.06 -12.04 -4.21
C THR A 15 3.09 -10.88 -4.05
N VAL A 16 1.85 -11.03 -4.53
CA VAL A 16 0.83 -10.01 -4.38
C VAL A 16 0.44 -9.86 -2.91
N ALA A 17 0.32 -10.96 -2.16
CA ALA A 17 0.07 -10.87 -0.72
C ALA A 17 1.22 -10.17 0.03
N GLY A 18 2.47 -10.36 -0.42
CA GLY A 18 3.63 -9.63 0.07
C GLY A 18 3.53 -8.13 -0.19
N ALA A 19 3.15 -7.74 -1.42
CA ALA A 19 2.93 -6.35 -1.81
C ALA A 19 1.85 -5.68 -0.94
N LEU A 20 0.71 -6.36 -0.73
CA LEU A 20 -0.37 -5.87 0.15
C LEU A 20 0.09 -5.70 1.60
N SER A 21 0.84 -6.69 2.12
CA SER A 21 1.39 -6.61 3.48
C SER A 21 2.34 -5.41 3.62
N CYS A 22 3.19 -5.16 2.61
CA CYS A 22 4.08 -4.02 2.60
C CYS A 22 3.32 -2.68 2.52
N LEU A 23 2.28 -2.59 1.68
CA LEU A 23 1.40 -1.42 1.61
C LEU A 23 0.74 -1.11 2.95
N MET A 24 0.21 -2.13 3.64
CA MET A 24 -0.41 -1.95 4.96
C MET A 24 0.61 -1.48 6.01
N ALA A 25 1.81 -2.07 6.02
CA ALA A 25 2.87 -1.66 6.94
C ALA A 25 3.29 -0.20 6.70
N ASN A 26 3.52 0.18 5.44
CA ASN A 26 3.86 1.55 5.08
C ASN A 26 2.72 2.53 5.36
N GLY A 27 1.47 2.15 5.10
CA GLY A 27 0.30 2.96 5.41
C GLY A 27 0.16 3.23 6.90
N LEU A 28 0.35 2.22 7.74
CA LEU A 28 0.35 2.37 9.20
C LEU A 28 1.45 3.31 9.67
N LEU A 29 2.67 3.15 9.16
CA LEU A 29 3.81 4.02 9.50
C LEU A 29 3.57 5.47 9.07
N GLU A 30 3.03 5.69 7.87
CA GLU A 30 2.73 7.02 7.37
C GLU A 30 1.62 7.70 8.19
N ILE A 31 0.56 6.96 8.54
CA ILE A 31 -0.50 7.47 9.43
C ILE A 31 0.06 7.84 10.80
N ARG A 32 0.88 6.96 11.41
CA ARG A 32 1.52 7.25 12.71
C ARG A 32 2.40 8.48 12.64
N TYR A 33 3.25 8.57 11.62
CA TYR A 33 4.12 9.72 11.41
C TYR A 33 3.31 11.03 11.28
N MET A 34 2.22 11.03 10.50
CA MET A 34 1.36 12.21 10.38
C MET A 34 0.68 12.58 11.70
N ALA A 35 0.19 11.58 12.45
CA ALA A 35 -0.47 11.79 13.74
C ALA A 35 0.51 12.33 14.81
N GLU A 36 1.72 11.78 14.88
CA GLU A 36 2.75 12.17 15.86
C GLU A 36 3.32 13.57 15.60
N ASN A 37 3.42 13.99 14.33
CA ASN A 37 3.95 15.32 13.99
C ASN A 37 2.93 16.45 14.15
N GLY A 38 1.76 16.21 14.77
CA GLY A 38 0.80 17.24 15.20
C GLY A 38 0.11 18.06 14.10
N ARG A 39 0.53 17.91 12.83
CA ARG A 39 -0.01 18.67 11.68
C ARG A 39 -1.43 18.28 11.27
N VAL A 40 -1.90 17.11 11.71
CA VAL A 40 -3.25 16.60 11.38
C VAL A 40 -4.34 17.38 12.11
N PHE A 41 -4.05 17.87 13.31
CA PHE A 41 -5.05 18.49 14.18
C PHE A 41 -4.86 20.01 14.35
N GLN A 42 -3.70 20.56 13.97
CA GLN A 42 -3.42 22.00 14.06
C GLN A 42 -4.07 22.84 12.94
N GLY A 43 -4.59 22.22 11.88
CA GLY A 43 -5.27 22.91 10.77
C GLY A 43 -6.80 22.86 10.81
N VAL A 44 -7.39 22.04 11.69
CA VAL A 44 -8.84 21.75 11.69
C VAL A 44 -9.68 22.97 12.05
N GLU A 45 -9.11 23.92 12.81
CA GLU A 45 -9.78 25.17 13.17
C GLU A 45 -9.83 26.20 12.01
N ASN A 46 -9.07 26.00 10.92
CA ASN A 46 -8.97 26.92 9.78
C ASN A 46 -9.28 26.25 8.42
N LEU A 47 -9.81 25.02 8.41
CA LEU A 47 -10.25 24.39 7.17
C LEU A 47 -11.58 25.02 6.76
N ASP A 48 -11.58 25.74 5.64
CA ASP A 48 -12.81 26.09 4.94
C ASP A 48 -13.50 24.78 4.53
N PRO A 49 -14.71 24.47 5.05
CA PRO A 49 -15.40 23.22 4.72
C PRO A 49 -15.72 23.07 3.23
N ASP A 50 -15.64 24.16 2.45
CA ASP A 50 -15.98 24.18 1.02
C ASP A 50 -14.76 24.03 0.08
N GLU A 51 -13.51 24.01 0.59
CA GLU A 51 -12.30 23.77 -0.23
C GLU A 51 -11.50 22.53 0.23
N PRO A 52 -11.77 21.34 -0.35
CA PRO A 52 -10.94 20.16 -0.12
C PRO A 52 -9.57 20.34 -0.76
N SER A 53 -8.56 20.65 0.05
CA SER A 53 -7.16 20.61 -0.35
C SER A 53 -6.68 19.16 -0.47
N ASP A 54 -6.12 18.79 -1.64
CA ASP A 54 -5.41 17.50 -1.84
C ASP A 54 -4.24 17.28 -0.86
N ASN A 55 -3.83 18.33 -0.14
CA ASN A 55 -2.78 18.30 0.87
C ASN A 55 -3.31 18.29 2.32
N ASP A 56 -4.62 18.18 2.54
CA ASP A 56 -5.18 18.02 3.87
C ASP A 56 -4.69 16.69 4.50
N PRO A 57 -3.95 16.75 5.64
CA PRO A 57 -3.45 15.55 6.30
C PRO A 57 -4.56 14.59 6.73
N ILE A 58 -5.76 15.08 7.06
CA ILE A 58 -6.90 14.23 7.45
C ILE A 58 -7.38 13.44 6.23
N SER A 59 -7.61 14.10 5.10
CA SER A 59 -7.98 13.47 3.83
C SER A 59 -6.93 12.46 3.37
N ARG A 60 -5.64 12.74 3.57
CA ARG A 60 -4.56 11.78 3.30
C ARG A 60 -4.61 10.57 4.23
N ILE A 61 -4.80 10.76 5.54
CA ILE A 61 -4.99 9.66 6.50
C ILE A 61 -6.20 8.81 6.13
N ALA A 62 -7.32 9.45 5.81
CA ALA A 62 -8.55 8.77 5.42
C ALA A 62 -8.33 7.92 4.17
N MET A 63 -7.68 8.47 3.14
CA MET A 63 -7.32 7.74 1.93
C MET A 63 -6.43 6.52 2.22
N ILE A 64 -5.35 6.69 3.01
CA ILE A 64 -4.43 5.60 3.33
C ILE A 64 -5.14 4.52 4.18
N SER A 65 -5.94 4.94 5.15
CA SER A 65 -6.73 4.07 6.01
C SER A 65 -7.71 3.22 5.19
N ASP A 66 -8.44 3.85 4.26
CA ASP A 66 -9.40 3.18 3.38
C ASP A 66 -8.72 2.14 2.46
N ILE A 67 -7.54 2.48 1.90
CA ILE A 67 -6.71 1.51 1.17
C ILE A 67 -6.34 0.33 2.09
N CYS A 68 -5.80 0.59 3.27
CA CYS A 68 -5.30 -0.45 4.18
C CYS A 68 -6.41 -1.36 4.71
N HIS A 69 -7.61 -0.83 4.96
CA HIS A 69 -8.76 -1.61 5.42
C HIS A 69 -9.32 -2.56 4.37
N SER A 70 -8.97 -2.39 3.09
CA SER A 70 -9.44 -3.25 1.99
C SER A 70 -8.76 -4.64 1.96
N PHE A 71 -7.64 -4.83 2.66
CA PHE A 71 -6.77 -5.99 2.50
C PHE A 71 -6.72 -7.05 3.62
N PRO A 72 -7.14 -6.80 4.89
CA PRO A 72 -7.02 -7.82 5.95
C PRO A 72 -7.69 -9.14 5.61
N GLY A 73 -8.89 -9.11 5.02
CA GLY A 73 -9.61 -10.32 4.60
C GLY A 73 -8.86 -11.12 3.53
N ALA A 74 -8.15 -10.44 2.63
CA ALA A 74 -7.35 -11.10 1.62
C ALA A 74 -6.10 -11.78 2.19
N LEU A 75 -5.53 -11.22 3.26
CA LEU A 75 -4.34 -11.75 3.93
C LEU A 75 -4.66 -12.83 4.98
N ALA A 76 -5.90 -12.89 5.47
CA ALA A 76 -6.34 -13.88 6.46
C ALA A 76 -6.39 -15.33 5.91
N GLU A 77 -6.34 -15.52 4.59
CA GLU A 77 -6.37 -16.85 3.98
C GLU A 77 -5.08 -17.64 4.26
N HIS A 78 -5.22 -18.82 4.86
CA HIS A 78 -4.11 -19.65 5.30
C HIS A 78 -3.47 -20.43 4.14
N ARG A 79 -4.26 -20.81 3.13
CA ARG A 79 -3.74 -21.57 1.98
C ARG A 79 -3.02 -20.63 1.02
N SER A 80 -1.73 -20.85 0.81
CA SER A 80 -0.87 -19.95 0.01
C SER A 80 -1.43 -19.60 -1.37
N HIS A 81 -1.82 -20.59 -2.15
CA HIS A 81 -2.39 -20.37 -3.49
C HIS A 81 -3.70 -19.55 -3.45
N GLN A 82 -4.58 -19.87 -2.49
CA GLN A 82 -5.84 -19.14 -2.35
C GLN A 82 -5.59 -17.71 -1.89
N ARG A 83 -4.65 -17.49 -0.96
CA ARG A 83 -4.26 -16.17 -0.48
C ARG A 83 -3.73 -15.29 -1.62
N GLU A 84 -2.86 -15.81 -2.47
CA GLU A 84 -2.37 -15.04 -3.62
C GLU A 84 -3.49 -14.67 -4.60
N ARG A 85 -4.41 -15.60 -4.88
CA ARG A 85 -5.57 -15.32 -5.72
C ARG A 85 -6.46 -14.23 -5.11
N VAL A 86 -6.81 -14.34 -3.83
CA VAL A 86 -7.67 -13.36 -3.16
C VAL A 86 -6.96 -12.01 -3.03
N ALA A 87 -5.65 -11.99 -2.76
CA ALA A 87 -4.84 -10.78 -2.76
C ALA A 87 -4.81 -10.09 -4.13
N ALA A 88 -4.66 -10.85 -5.22
CA ALA A 88 -4.74 -10.33 -6.58
C ALA A 88 -6.08 -9.67 -6.88
N GLU A 89 -7.19 -10.33 -6.53
CA GLU A 89 -8.53 -9.77 -6.77
C GLU A 89 -8.80 -8.53 -5.90
N ALA A 90 -8.40 -8.55 -4.63
CA ALA A 90 -8.51 -7.38 -3.75
C ALA A 90 -7.69 -6.19 -4.29
N MET A 91 -6.47 -6.44 -4.76
CA MET A 91 -5.61 -5.41 -5.30
C MET A 91 -6.14 -4.82 -6.62
N LYS A 92 -6.63 -5.68 -7.54
CA LYS A 92 -7.29 -5.24 -8.79
C LYS A 92 -8.51 -4.38 -8.50
N TRP A 93 -9.39 -4.85 -7.61
CA TRP A 93 -10.59 -4.12 -7.24
C TRP A 93 -10.22 -2.76 -6.63
N ARG A 94 -9.28 -2.75 -5.68
CA ARG A 94 -8.82 -1.50 -5.05
C ARG A 94 -8.24 -0.55 -6.08
N TRP A 95 -7.40 -1.03 -7.01
CA TRP A 95 -6.81 -0.20 -8.05
C TRP A 95 -7.87 0.41 -8.98
N LYS A 96 -8.85 -0.40 -9.41
CA LYS A 96 -9.96 0.03 -10.26
C LYS A 96 -10.79 1.14 -9.60
N CYS A 97 -11.10 0.98 -8.31
CA CYS A 97 -11.89 1.93 -7.53
C CYS A 97 -11.09 3.12 -6.99
N SER A 98 -9.76 3.09 -7.07
CA SER A 98 -8.90 4.17 -6.59
C SER A 98 -8.84 5.32 -7.59
N GLY A 99 -9.00 6.55 -7.10
CA GLY A 99 -8.67 7.77 -7.86
C GLY A 99 -7.17 7.99 -8.02
N THR A 100 -6.80 9.04 -8.75
CA THR A 100 -5.40 9.36 -9.12
C THR A 100 -4.46 9.44 -7.91
N SER A 101 -4.86 10.13 -6.83
CA SER A 101 -4.03 10.30 -5.63
C SER A 101 -3.75 8.98 -4.93
N ALA A 102 -4.76 8.11 -4.82
CA ALA A 102 -4.61 6.77 -4.23
C ALA A 102 -3.73 5.86 -5.09
N ARG A 103 -3.93 5.84 -6.41
CA ARG A 103 -3.08 5.08 -7.36
C ARG A 103 -1.61 5.56 -7.30
N ARG A 104 -1.40 6.88 -7.24
CA ARG A 104 -0.06 7.48 -7.09
C ARG A 104 0.60 7.06 -5.79
N TRP A 105 -0.14 7.08 -4.67
CA TRP A 105 0.36 6.63 -3.38
C TRP A 105 0.75 5.14 -3.38
N ILE A 106 -0.14 4.27 -3.86
CA ILE A 106 0.09 2.83 -3.98
C ILE A 106 1.39 2.56 -4.78
N ARG A 107 1.52 3.22 -5.93
CA ARG A 107 2.69 3.09 -6.80
C ARG A 107 3.98 3.48 -6.10
N ALA A 108 4.00 4.66 -5.47
CA ALA A 108 5.18 5.14 -4.76
C ALA A 108 5.60 4.12 -3.69
N ARG A 109 4.65 3.63 -2.89
CA ARG A 109 4.94 2.71 -1.80
C ARG A 109 5.36 1.31 -2.25
N LEU A 110 4.78 0.77 -3.32
CA LEU A 110 5.24 -0.49 -3.87
C LEU A 110 6.63 -0.39 -4.49
N THR A 111 6.95 0.75 -5.11
CA THR A 111 8.29 1.03 -5.65
C THR A 111 9.33 1.12 -4.52
N ASP A 112 8.98 1.73 -3.40
CA ASP A 112 9.84 1.84 -2.20
C ASP A 112 10.08 0.47 -1.53
N CYS A 113 9.12 -0.46 -1.61
CA CYS A 113 9.19 -1.76 -0.95
C CYS A 113 10.18 -2.73 -1.61
N ASP A 114 9.95 -3.03 -2.89
CA ASP A 114 10.77 -3.96 -3.67
C ASP A 114 10.48 -3.76 -5.16
N LYS A 115 11.53 -3.64 -5.98
CA LYS A 115 11.42 -3.58 -7.44
C LYS A 115 10.72 -4.82 -8.01
N ASP A 116 10.78 -5.97 -7.32
CA ASP A 116 10.17 -7.21 -7.79
C ASP A 116 8.64 -7.19 -7.67
N TYR A 117 8.05 -6.33 -6.81
CA TYR A 117 6.59 -6.15 -6.75
C TYR A 117 6.01 -5.53 -8.01
N ARG A 118 6.81 -4.78 -8.78
CA ARG A 118 6.40 -4.24 -10.09
C ARG A 118 5.97 -5.36 -11.02
N ASN A 119 6.75 -6.44 -11.10
CA ASN A 119 6.45 -7.58 -11.95
C ASN A 119 5.18 -8.30 -11.49
N GLU A 120 4.96 -8.43 -10.19
CA GLU A 120 3.74 -9.05 -9.65
C GLU A 120 2.49 -8.20 -9.92
N MET A 121 2.60 -6.86 -9.82
CA MET A 121 1.49 -5.96 -10.17
C MET A 121 1.16 -6.02 -11.66
N TYR A 122 2.18 -6.06 -12.52
CA TYR A 122 1.97 -6.17 -13.96
C TYR A 122 1.22 -7.45 -14.35
N LYS A 123 1.54 -8.59 -13.73
CA LYS A 123 0.84 -9.87 -13.95
C LYS A 123 -0.66 -9.80 -13.66
N ILE A 124 -1.09 -8.92 -12.76
CA ILE A 124 -2.50 -8.74 -12.40
C ILE A 124 -3.14 -7.55 -13.12
N GLY A 125 -2.46 -6.95 -14.10
CA GLY A 125 -2.98 -5.86 -14.92
C GLY A 125 -2.86 -4.47 -14.29
N ILE A 126 -1.94 -4.28 -13.34
CA ILE A 126 -1.68 -3.00 -12.68
C ILE A 126 -0.34 -2.44 -13.17
N ASP A 127 -0.39 -1.29 -13.82
CA ASP A 127 0.80 -0.58 -14.30
C ASP A 127 1.31 0.44 -13.28
N LEU A 128 2.49 0.14 -12.73
CA LEU A 128 3.20 1.03 -11.81
C LEU A 128 4.08 2.07 -12.51
N ASP A 129 4.27 2.00 -13.83
CA ASP A 129 5.15 2.91 -14.58
C ASP A 129 4.39 4.04 -15.29
N GLY A 130 3.10 3.82 -15.56
CA GLY A 130 2.29 4.77 -16.32
C GLY A 130 2.18 6.14 -15.65
N ILE A 131 2.74 7.16 -16.30
CA ILE A 131 2.38 8.57 -16.09
C ILE A 131 1.00 8.79 -16.73
N GLY A 132 -0.05 8.29 -16.06
CA GLY A 132 -1.48 8.60 -16.25
C GLY A 132 -2.10 8.33 -17.62
N GLN A 133 -3.22 7.59 -17.66
CA GLN A 133 -4.42 7.92 -18.43
C GLN A 133 -5.64 7.25 -17.76
N GLY A 134 -6.71 8.00 -17.49
CA GLY A 134 -8.07 7.48 -17.21
C GLY A 134 -8.36 6.96 -15.82
#